data_AF-A0A7X7ULA9-F1
#
_entry.id   AF-A0A7X7ULA9-F1
#
_cell.length_a   1.000
_cell.length_b   1.000
_cell.length_c   1.000
_cell.angle_alpha   90.00
_cell.angle_beta   90.00
_cell.angle_gamma   90.00
#
_symmetry.space_group_name_H-M   'P 1'
#
loop_
_entity.id
_entity.type
_entity.pdbx_description
1 polymer ?
#
loop_
_entity_poly.entity_id
_entity_poly.type
_entity_poly.pdbx_seq_one_letter_code
_entity_poly.pdbx_strand_id
1 'polypeptide(L)' 'MLRKPNIVRGYKDEAYPPIPTPATRFWRGCILWQLVRFFVLNLKIMRIVVGGHS' A
#
# COMPACT_ATOMS: atom_id res chain seq x y z
N MET A 1 49.10 9.21 6.55
CA MET A 1 47.76 9.70 6.14
C MET A 1 47.13 8.65 5.22
N LEU A 2 46.33 7.72 5.77
CA LEU A 2 45.72 6.64 4.99
C LEU A 2 44.33 7.09 4.51
N ARG A 3 44.13 7.14 3.18
CA ARG A 3 42.87 7.54 2.55
C ARG A 3 41.81 6.45 2.83
N LYS A 4 40.81 6.77 3.65
CA LYS A 4 39.65 5.91 3.90
C LYS A 4 38.82 5.79 2.62
N PRO A 5 38.55 4.59 2.10
CA PRO A 5 37.73 4.46 0.89
C PRO A 5 36.30 4.92 1.17
N ASN A 6 35.74 5.72 0.27
CA ASN A 6 34.33 6.11 0.30
C ASN A 6 33.50 4.92 -0.18
N ILE A 7 33.07 4.08 0.77
CA ILE A 7 32.08 3.04 0.53
C ILE A 7 30.73 3.72 0.30
N VAL A 8 30.45 4.07 -0.95
CA VAL A 8 29.09 4.38 -1.41
C VAL A 8 28.28 3.13 -1.10
N ARG A 9 27.46 3.19 -0.04
CA ARG A 9 26.48 2.14 0.27
C ARG A 9 25.50 2.17 -0.88
N GLY A 10 25.80 1.43 -1.95
CA GLY A 10 24.94 1.26 -3.10
C GLY A 10 23.53 0.97 -2.60
N TYR A 11 22.55 1.64 -3.21
CA TYR A 11 21.14 1.53 -2.90
C TYR A 11 20.82 0.09 -2.55
N LYS A 12 20.64 -0.18 -1.25
CA LYS A 12 20.47 -1.54 -0.80
C LYS A 12 19.22 -2.08 -1.49
N ASP A 13 19.31 -3.24 -2.13
CA ASP A 13 18.16 -3.99 -2.66
C ASP A 13 17.11 -4.34 -1.58
N GLU A 14 17.34 -3.94 -0.32
CA GLU A 14 16.33 -3.88 0.75
C GLU A 14 15.15 -2.93 0.40
N ALA A 15 15.34 -2.01 -0.55
CA ALA A 15 14.27 -1.20 -1.13
C ALA A 15 13.61 -1.85 -2.37
N TYR A 16 13.81 -3.16 -2.57
CA TYR A 16 12.96 -3.90 -3.50
C TYR A 16 11.57 -4.04 -2.87
N PRO A 17 10.49 -3.58 -3.53
CA PRO A 17 9.15 -3.71 -2.96
C PRO A 17 8.89 -5.19 -2.70
N PRO A 18 8.33 -5.55 -1.53
CA PRO A 18 8.02 -6.94 -1.24
C PRO A 18 7.10 -7.46 -2.35
N ILE A 19 7.59 -8.46 -3.09
CA ILE A 19 6.82 -9.07 -4.17
C ILE A 19 5.51 -9.55 -3.54
N PRO A 20 4.35 -9.12 -4.08
CA PRO A 20 3.08 -9.44 -3.45
C PRO A 20 2.94 -10.96 -3.39
N THR A 21 2.70 -11.46 -2.18
CA THR A 21 2.43 -12.87 -1.95
C THR A 21 1.20 -13.30 -2.77
N PRO A 22 1.09 -14.58 -3.14
CA PRO A 22 -0.06 -15.08 -3.91
C PRO A 22 -1.40 -14.75 -3.23
N ALA A 23 -1.45 -14.72 -1.89
CA ALA A 23 -2.60 -14.27 -1.13
C ALA A 23 -2.96 -12.79 -1.45
N THR A 24 -1.98 -11.88 -1.39
CA THR A 24 -2.20 -10.46 -1.73
C THR A 24 -2.68 -10.28 -3.17
N ARG A 25 -2.21 -11.09 -4.11
CA ARG A 25 -2.71 -11.09 -5.51
C ARG A 25 -4.15 -11.62 -5.61
N PHE A 26 -4.48 -12.69 -4.89
CA PHE A 26 -5.83 -13.27 -4.87
C PHE A 26 -6.88 -12.28 -4.36
N TRP A 27 -6.63 -11.65 -3.22
CA TRP A 27 -7.53 -10.62 -2.67
C TRP A 27 -7.66 -9.40 -3.58
N ARG A 28 -6.61 -9.08 -4.35
CA ARG A 28 -6.64 -7.97 -5.31
C ARG A 28 -7.46 -8.29 -6.56
N GLY A 29 -7.54 -9.54 -6.99
CA GLY A 29 -8.33 -9.97 -8.16
C GLY A 29 -9.77 -10.42 -7.85
N CYS A 30 -10.10 -10.63 -6.58
CA CYS A 30 -11.43 -11.11 -6.19
C CYS A 30 -12.51 -10.02 -6.39
N ILE A 31 -13.33 -10.16 -7.43
CA ILE A 31 -14.37 -9.19 -7.80
C ILE A 31 -15.43 -9.06 -6.69
N LEU A 32 -15.86 -10.16 -6.08
CA LEU A 32 -16.81 -10.14 -4.96
C LEU A 32 -16.27 -9.31 -3.78
N TRP A 33 -14.98 -9.47 -3.47
CA TRP A 33 -14.32 -8.71 -2.41
C TRP A 33 -14.15 -7.23 -2.79
N GLN A 34 -13.86 -6.93 -4.05
CA GLN A 34 -13.81 -5.56 -4.55
C GLN A 34 -15.17 -4.85 -4.42
N LEU A 35 -16.29 -5.53 -4.72
CA LEU A 35 -17.63 -4.96 -4.57
C LEU A 35 -17.94 -4.61 -3.11
N VAL A 36 -17.66 -5.52 -2.17
CA VAL A 36 -17.84 -5.24 -0.73
C VAL A 36 -17.04 -4.00 -0.31
N ARG A 37 -15.77 -3.91 -0.70
CA ARG A 37 -14.92 -2.76 -0.38
C ARG A 37 -15.41 -1.47 -1.04
N PHE A 38 -15.97 -1.55 -2.25
CA PHE A 38 -16.58 -0.42 -2.93
C PHE A 38 -17.75 0.13 -2.11
N PHE A 39 -18.69 -0.71 -1.68
CA PHE A 39 -19.82 -0.25 -0.85
C PHE A 39 -19.37 0.31 0.49
N VAL A 40 -18.48 -0.38 1.20
CA VAL A 40 -17.97 0.07 2.51
C VAL A 40 -17.28 1.43 2.40
N LEU A 41 -16.46 1.64 1.37
CA LEU A 41 -15.77 2.91 1.15
C LEU A 41 -16.77 4.03 0.87
N ASN A 42 -17.70 3.82 -0.06
CA ASN A 42 -18.71 4.82 -0.42
C ASN A 42 -19.60 5.18 0.78
N LEU A 43 -20.07 4.18 1.55
CA LEU A 43 -20.86 4.44 2.76
C LEU A 43 -20.06 5.22 3.82
N LYS A 44 -18.77 4.94 3.97
CA LYS A 44 -17.91 5.66 4.91
C LYS A 44 -17.73 7.13 4.49
N ILE A 45 -17.53 7.38 3.20
CA ILE A 45 -17.43 8.73 2.65
C ILE A 45 -18.75 9.48 2.86
N MET A 46 -19.88 8.86 2.53
CA MET A 46 -21.20 9.46 2.74
C MET A 46 -21.44 9.79 4.23
N ARG A 47 -21.04 8.92 5.16
CA ARG A 47 -21.12 9.21 6.60
C ARG A 47 -20.28 10.42 7.01
N ILE A 48 -19.08 10.57 6.46
CA ILE A 48 -18.21 11.73 6.74
C ILE A 48 -18.82 13.01 6.16
N VAL A 49 -19.31 12.95 4.93
CA VAL A 49 -19.94 14.09 4.25
C VAL A 49 -21.18 14.54 5.00
N VAL A 50 -22.12 13.63 5.26
CA VAL A 50 -23.38 13.93 5.98
C VAL A 50 -23.11 14.35 7.42
N GLY A 51 -22.17 13.70 8.11
CA GLY A 51 -21.83 14.03 9.49
C GLY A 51 -21.00 15.33 9.63
N GLY A 52 -20.34 15.78 8.57
CA GLY A 52 -19.58 17.04 8.55
C GLY A 52 -20.42 18.29 8.31
N HIS A 53 -21.73 18.15 8.08
CA HIS A 53 -22.69 19.25 7.95
C HIS A 53 -23.46 19.56 9.25
N SER A 54 -22.98 19.10 10.42
CA SER A 54 -23.45 19.52 11.76
C SER A 54 -22.35 20.18 12.56
#